data_AF-A0A2W5XEF1-F1
#
_entry.id   AF-A0A2W5XEF1-F1
#
_cell.length_a   1.000
_cell.length_b   1.000
_cell.length_c   1.000
_cell.angle_alpha   90.00
_cell.angle_beta   90.00
_cell.angle_gamma   90.00
#
_symmetry.space_group_name_H-M   'P 1'
#
loop_
_entity.id
_entity.type
_entity.pdbx_description
1 polymer ?
#
loop_
_entity_poly.entity_id
_entity_poly.type
_entity_poly.pdbx_seq_one_letter_code
_entity_poly.pdbx_strand_id
1 'polypeptide(L)'
;MVRTITKEIKGNNVPPAPKGPKSHKLSLNVSPETGRRLRRLAFEQRLSESSIVETALRLFFARGDDEELGSVLRELGASLRRK
;
A
#
# COMPACT_ATOMS: atom_id res chain seq x y z
N MET A 1 46.84 -12.19 -45.39
CA MET A 1 46.73 -12.67 -43.99
C MET A 1 45.86 -11.67 -43.24
N VAL A 2 44.55 -11.92 -43.15
CA VAL A 2 43.56 -10.95 -42.62
C VAL A 2 43.14 -11.40 -41.24
N ARG A 3 43.35 -10.57 -40.22
CA ARG A 3 42.91 -10.84 -38.84
C ARG A 3 41.57 -10.14 -38.61
N THR A 4 40.51 -10.93 -38.53
CA THR A 4 39.17 -10.48 -38.13
C THR A 4 39.15 -10.27 -36.62
N ILE A 5 38.90 -9.06 -36.16
CA ILE A 5 38.78 -8.73 -34.73
C ILE A 5 37.30 -8.88 -34.35
N THR A 6 36.97 -9.98 -33.67
CA THR A 6 35.67 -10.17 -33.04
C THR A 6 35.61 -9.29 -31.78
N LYS A 7 34.83 -8.20 -31.84
CA LYS A 7 34.63 -7.30 -30.71
C LYS A 7 33.43 -7.81 -29.90
N GLU A 8 33.68 -8.31 -28.70
CA GLU A 8 32.62 -8.71 -27.76
C GLU A 8 31.78 -7.50 -27.36
N ILE A 9 30.47 -7.60 -27.53
CA ILE A 9 29.50 -6.59 -27.12
C ILE A 9 29.30 -6.71 -25.60
N LYS A 10 30.00 -5.83 -24.88
CA LYS A 10 29.94 -5.68 -23.43
C LYS A 10 28.56 -5.14 -23.01
N GLY A 11 27.83 -5.97 -22.25
CA GLY A 11 26.94 -5.56 -21.17
C GLY A 11 25.70 -4.75 -21.56
N ASN A 12 24.55 -5.42 -21.59
CA ASN A 12 23.22 -4.81 -21.57
C ASN A 12 23.11 -3.73 -20.48
N ASN A 13 23.08 -2.47 -20.90
CA ASN A 13 22.83 -1.31 -20.05
C ASN A 13 21.32 -1.05 -20.00
N VAL A 14 20.56 -1.98 -19.39
CA VAL A 14 19.13 -1.77 -19.18
C VAL A 14 18.98 -0.73 -18.07
N PRO A 15 18.44 0.46 -18.34
CA PRO A 15 18.20 1.44 -17.29
C PRO A 15 17.27 0.82 -16.24
N PRO A 16 17.52 1.03 -14.93
CA PRO A 16 16.62 0.55 -13.90
C PRO A 16 15.23 1.12 -14.17
N ALA A 17 14.21 0.25 -14.16
CA ALA A 17 12.82 0.64 -14.34
C ALA A 17 12.49 1.82 -13.41
N PRO A 18 11.67 2.80 -13.86
CA PRO A 18 11.30 3.94 -13.04
C PRO A 18 10.79 3.44 -11.70
N LYS A 19 11.43 3.90 -10.61
CA LYS A 19 10.99 3.58 -9.25
C LYS A 19 9.57 4.09 -9.15
N GLY A 20 8.61 3.16 -9.05
CA GLY A 20 7.20 3.49 -8.87
C GLY A 20 7.00 4.42 -7.66
N PRO A 21 5.82 5.06 -7.56
CA PRO A 21 5.52 5.95 -6.45
C PRO A 21 5.86 5.26 -5.13
N LYS A 22 6.58 5.97 -4.26
CA LYS A 22 7.02 5.43 -2.96
C LYS A 22 5.77 5.11 -2.14
N SER A 23 5.49 3.83 -1.91
CA SER A 23 4.41 3.41 -1.02
C SER A 23 4.75 3.82 0.42
N HIS A 24 3.79 4.44 1.12
CA HIS A 24 3.92 4.68 2.55
C HIS A 24 3.49 3.41 3.32
N LYS A 25 4.40 2.88 4.16
CA LYS A 25 4.08 1.73 5.00
C LYS A 25 3.25 2.17 6.20
N LEU A 26 2.05 1.62 6.33
CA LEU A 26 1.18 1.79 7.49
C LEU A 26 1.21 0.51 8.34
N SER A 27 1.57 0.64 9.61
CA SER A 27 1.49 -0.46 10.59
C SER A 27 0.38 -0.13 11.59
N LEU A 28 -0.60 -1.02 11.72
CA LEU A 28 -1.79 -0.79 12.53
C LEU A 28 -2.14 -2.04 13.34
N ASN A 29 -2.65 -1.82 14.55
CA ASN A 29 -3.24 -2.86 15.38
C ASN A 29 -4.75 -2.84 15.19
N VAL A 30 -5.35 -4.00 14.94
CA VAL A 30 -6.81 -4.17 14.83
C VAL A 30 -7.28 -5.19 15.85
N SER A 31 -8.58 -5.12 16.19
CA SER A 31 -9.18 -6.13 17.05
C SER A 31 -9.06 -7.54 16.39
N PRO A 32 -9.00 -8.62 17.18
CA PRO A 32 -8.91 -9.98 16.64
C PRO A 32 -10.07 -10.33 15.72
N GLU A 33 -11.26 -9.82 16.01
CA GLU A 33 -12.45 -10.03 15.18
C GLU A 33 -12.32 -9.36 13.80
N THR A 34 -11.94 -8.08 13.77
CA THR A 34 -11.70 -7.34 12.53
C THR A 34 -10.60 -7.99 11.72
N GLY A 35 -9.51 -8.44 12.35
CA GLY A 35 -8.42 -9.16 11.70
C GLY A 35 -8.89 -10.47 11.05
N ARG A 36 -9.69 -11.27 11.74
CA ARG A 36 -10.27 -12.51 11.18
C ARG A 36 -11.17 -12.22 9.98
N ARG A 37 -12.02 -11.19 10.08
CA ARG A 37 -12.94 -10.81 9.00
C ARG A 37 -12.17 -10.30 7.77
N LEU A 38 -11.13 -9.49 7.98
CA LEU A 38 -10.26 -8.99 6.91
C LEU A 38 -9.54 -10.14 6.20
N ARG A 39 -8.94 -11.07 6.95
CA ARG A 39 -8.27 -12.25 6.38
C ARG A 39 -9.23 -13.14 5.59
N ARG A 40 -10.45 -13.35 6.09
CA ARG A 40 -11.48 -14.12 5.38
C ARG A 40 -11.84 -13.45 4.05
N LEU A 41 -12.10 -12.14 4.06
CA LEU A 41 -12.42 -11.39 2.84
C LEU A 41 -11.28 -11.43 1.82
N ALA A 42 -10.03 -11.27 2.28
CA ALA A 42 -8.83 -11.39 1.44
C ALA A 42 -8.75 -12.75 0.74
N PHE A 43 -9.01 -13.83 1.49
CA PHE A 43 -9.03 -15.18 0.94
C PHE A 43 -10.14 -15.38 -0.08
N GLU A 44 -11.38 -15.02 0.26
CA GLU A 44 -12.55 -15.19 -0.62
C GLU A 44 -12.41 -14.43 -1.94
N GLN A 45 -11.84 -13.23 -1.90
CA GLN A 45 -11.69 -12.36 -3.07
C GLN A 45 -10.34 -12.51 -3.79
N ARG A 46 -9.41 -13.33 -3.27
CA ARG A 46 -8.04 -13.46 -3.78
C ARG A 46 -7.29 -12.13 -3.85
N LEU A 47 -7.46 -11.30 -2.84
CA LEU A 47 -6.84 -9.97 -2.72
C LEU A 47 -5.88 -9.93 -1.53
N SER A 48 -4.97 -8.94 -1.52
CA SER A 48 -4.15 -8.69 -0.33
C SER A 48 -4.93 -7.90 0.72
N GLU A 49 -4.69 -8.17 2.00
CA GLU A 49 -5.28 -7.40 3.10
C GLU A 49 -4.98 -5.90 2.97
N SER A 50 -3.76 -5.54 2.52
CA SER A 50 -3.37 -4.14 2.30
C SER A 50 -4.18 -3.46 1.20
N SER A 51 -4.45 -4.15 0.08
CA SER A 51 -5.24 -3.60 -1.03
C SER A 51 -6.70 -3.35 -0.62
N ILE A 52 -7.25 -4.23 0.22
CA ILE A 52 -8.59 -4.08 0.77
C ILE A 52 -8.65 -2.85 1.68
N VAL A 53 -7.70 -2.72 2.61
CA VAL A 53 -7.62 -1.57 3.52
C VAL A 53 -7.45 -0.27 2.76
N GLU A 54 -6.54 -0.23 1.78
CA GLU A 54 -6.32 0.95 0.94
C GLU A 54 -7.58 1.35 0.17
N THR A 55 -8.27 0.38 -0.43
CA THR A 55 -9.52 0.63 -1.17
C THR A 55 -10.63 1.14 -0.24
N ALA A 56 -10.78 0.52 0.94
CA ALA A 56 -11.76 0.95 1.93
C ALA A 56 -11.50 2.38 2.41
N LEU A 57 -10.24 2.72 2.71
CA LEU A 57 -9.84 4.09 3.09
C LEU A 57 -10.07 5.07 1.95
N ARG A 58 -9.75 4.70 0.71
CA ARG A 58 -9.99 5.56 -0.46
C ARG A 58 -11.48 5.84 -0.65
N LEU A 59 -12.33 4.82 -0.50
CA LEU A 59 -13.78 4.99 -0.57
C LEU A 59 -14.31 5.84 0.58
N PHE A 60 -13.75 5.68 1.78
CA PHE A 60 -14.08 6.50 2.93
C PHE A 60 -13.77 7.98 2.66
N PHE A 61 -12.51 8.31 2.33
CA PHE A 61 -12.09 9.70 2.09
C PHE A 61 -12.74 10.33 0.86
N ALA A 62 -13.08 9.55 -0.16
CA ALA A 62 -13.75 10.06 -1.35
C ALA A 62 -15.17 10.61 -1.08
N ARG A 63 -15.81 10.22 0.04
CA ARG A 63 -17.11 10.75 0.45
C ARG A 63 -17.02 12.12 1.10
N GLY A 64 -15.83 12.52 1.57
CA GLY A 64 -15.61 13.80 2.25
C GLY A 64 -16.10 13.81 3.69
N ASP A 65 -16.37 12.65 4.28
CA ASP A 65 -16.90 12.47 5.64
C ASP A 65 -15.81 12.65 6.73
N ASP A 66 -14.79 13.48 6.48
CA ASP A 66 -13.62 13.63 7.35
C ASP A 66 -13.97 14.30 8.69
N GLU A 67 -14.89 15.27 8.67
CA GLU A 67 -15.38 15.94 9.88
C GLU A 67 -16.24 15.00 10.73
N GLU A 68 -17.05 14.16 10.10
CA GLU A 68 -17.85 13.14 10.77
C GLU A 68 -16.94 12.07 11.39
N LEU A 69 -15.91 11.61 10.66
CA LEU A 69 -14.88 10.73 11.21
C LEU A 69 -14.22 11.36 12.43
N GLY A 70 -13.83 12.63 12.33
CA GLY A 70 -13.22 13.37 13.41
C GLY A 70 -14.10 13.41 14.66
N SER A 71 -15.41 13.58 14.48
CA SER A 71 -16.40 13.59 15.57
C SER A 71 -16.55 12.21 16.21
N VAL A 72 -16.76 11.16 15.41
CA VAL A 72 -16.89 9.77 15.89
C VAL A 72 -15.62 9.32 16.62
N LEU A 73 -14.44 9.65 16.09
CA LEU A 73 -13.17 9.32 16.74
C LEU A 73 -13.05 9.98 18.12
N ARG A 74 -13.45 11.25 18.25
CA ARG A 74 -13.46 11.96 19.54
C ARG A 74 -14.45 11.34 20.52
N GLU A 75 -15.64 10.98 20.07
CA GLU A 75 -16.66 10.30 20.88
C GLU A 75 -16.17 8.94 21.40
N LEU A 76 -15.42 8.20 20.58
CA LEU A 76 -14.80 6.93 20.95
C LEU A 76 -13.53 7.10 21.82
N GLY A 77 -13.23 8.32 22.28
CA GLY A 77 -12.10 8.61 23.17
C GLY A 77 -10.75 8.67 22.47
N ALA A 78 -10.71 8.69 21.13
CA ALA A 78 -9.49 8.99 20.40
C ALA A 78 -9.16 10.47 20.59
N SER A 79 -8.36 10.75 21.61
CA SER A 79 -7.81 12.08 21.83
C SER A 79 -6.63 12.34 20.90
N LEU A 80 -6.42 13.61 20.55
CA LEU A 80 -5.21 14.09 19.87
C LEU A 80 -3.99 13.46 20.54
N ARG A 81 -3.25 12.64 19.79
CA ARG A 81 -1.94 12.16 20.23
C ARG A 81 -1.07 13.41 20.42
N ARG A 82 -0.80 13.78 21.67
CA ARG A 82 -0.12 15.03 22.03
C ARG A 82 1.17 15.20 21.22
N LYS A 83 1.42 16.44 20.78
CA LYS A 83 2.73 16.91 20.30
C LYS A 83 3.66 17.13 21.48
#